data_AF-K4RG81-F1
#
_entry.id   AF-K4RG81-F1
#
_cell.length_a   1.000
_cell.length_b   1.000
_cell.length_c   1.000
_cell.angle_alpha   90.00
_cell.angle_beta   90.00
_cell.angle_gamma   90.00
#
_symmetry.space_group_name_H-M   'P 1'
#
loop_
_entity.id
_entity.type
_entity.pdbx_description
1 polymer ?
#
loop_
_entity_poly.entity_id
_entity_poly.type
_entity_poly.pdbx_seq_one_letter_code
_entity_poly.pdbx_strand_id
1 'polypeptide(L)'
;MAALAQPTKDDTFAALIDCFGRDLAALISEEAPHDPTPNEFIDLVVRVRNALNPVSYDLDDAIAHLTDVLNSPEGDHPSLLAWARTHLRDGIDAAR
;
A
#
# COMPACT_ATOMS: atom_id res chain seq x y z
N MET A 1 17.27 0.13 -29.88
CA MET A 1 17.07 0.85 -28.62
C MET A 1 15.99 0.10 -27.86
N ALA A 2 16.32 -0.52 -26.72
CA ALA A 2 15.32 -1.21 -25.91
C ALA A 2 14.48 -0.15 -25.19
N ALA A 3 13.20 -0.02 -25.55
CA ALA A 3 12.27 0.71 -24.72
C ALA A 3 12.11 -0.08 -23.42
N LEU A 4 12.57 0.47 -22.31
CA LEU A 4 12.19 -0.06 -20.99
C LEU A 4 10.67 0.10 -20.91
N ALA A 5 9.95 -1.02 -20.91
CA ALA A 5 8.52 -1.01 -20.65
C ALA A 5 8.32 -0.32 -19.29
N GLN A 6 7.56 0.76 -19.28
CA GLN A 6 7.19 1.40 -18.01
C GLN A 6 6.30 0.40 -17.26
N PRO A 7 6.56 0.14 -15.98
CA PRO A 7 5.73 -0.76 -15.19
C PRO A 7 4.28 -0.26 -15.23
N THR A 8 3.34 -1.19 -15.40
CA THR A 8 1.92 -0.85 -15.39
C THR A 8 1.47 -0.50 -13.96
N LYS A 9 0.28 0.09 -13.83
CA LYS A 9 -0.36 0.33 -12.54
C LYS A 9 -0.43 -0.96 -11.71
N ASP A 10 -0.83 -2.06 -12.35
CA ASP A 10 -1.01 -3.35 -11.68
C ASP A 10 0.34 -3.93 -11.22
N ASP A 11 1.39 -3.83 -12.04
CA ASP A 11 2.75 -4.25 -11.66
C ASP A 11 3.27 -3.47 -10.44
N THR A 12 2.98 -2.16 -10.41
CA THR A 12 3.45 -1.30 -9.31
C THR A 12 2.66 -1.55 -8.03
N PHE A 13 1.36 -1.82 -8.12
CA PHE A 13 0.54 -2.19 -6.95
C PHE A 13 0.97 -3.54 -6.37
N ALA A 14 1.20 -4.55 -7.23
CA ALA A 14 1.74 -5.85 -6.83
C ALA A 14 3.10 -5.70 -6.11
N ALA A 15 3.97 -4.82 -6.61
CA ALA A 15 5.24 -4.54 -5.94
C ALA A 15 5.05 -3.94 -4.53
N LEU A 16 4.01 -3.13 -4.28
CA LEU A 16 3.71 -2.64 -2.92
C LEU A 16 3.24 -3.77 -2.00
N ILE A 17 2.38 -4.64 -2.51
CA ILE A 17 1.93 -5.84 -1.78
C ILE A 17 3.12 -6.68 -1.34
N ASP A 18 4.03 -7.00 -2.27
CA ASP A 18 5.22 -7.80 -1.98
C ASP A 18 6.17 -7.12 -1.00
N CYS A 19 6.32 -5.80 -1.09
CA CYS A 19 7.21 -5.04 -0.22
C CYS A 19 6.70 -4.94 1.21
N PHE A 20 5.39 -4.71 1.40
CA PHE A 20 4.85 -4.27 2.69
C PHE A 20 3.87 -5.25 3.33
N GLY A 21 3.26 -6.16 2.57
CA GLY A 21 2.19 -7.03 3.07
C GLY A 21 2.62 -7.88 4.27
N ARG A 22 3.85 -8.39 4.26
CA ARG A 22 4.38 -9.18 5.39
C ARG A 22 4.61 -8.34 6.64
N ASP A 23 5.19 -7.16 6.49
CA ASP A 23 5.48 -6.27 7.62
C ASP A 23 4.18 -5.75 8.24
N LEU A 24 3.21 -5.36 7.41
CA LEU A 24 1.88 -4.94 7.86
C LEU A 24 1.17 -6.06 8.63
N ALA A 25 1.13 -7.27 8.10
CA ALA A 25 0.52 -8.41 8.80
C ALA A 25 1.22 -8.71 10.14
N ALA A 26 2.56 -8.60 10.18
CA ALA A 26 3.32 -8.80 11.40
C ALA A 26 2.98 -7.78 12.51
N LEU A 27 2.70 -6.52 12.16
CA LEU A 27 2.32 -5.48 13.13
C LEU A 27 1.03 -5.81 13.90
N ILE A 28 0.13 -6.58 13.30
CA ILE A 28 -1.11 -7.05 13.93
C ILE A 28 -1.08 -8.53 14.32
N SER A 29 0.10 -9.16 14.28
CA SER A 29 0.29 -10.59 14.58
C SER A 29 -0.58 -11.52 13.72
N GLU A 30 -0.87 -11.12 12.49
CA GLU A 30 -1.60 -11.92 11.51
C GLU A 30 -0.65 -12.60 10.51
N GLU A 31 -1.14 -13.65 9.86
CA GLU A 31 -0.46 -14.24 8.73
C GLU A 31 -0.65 -13.37 7.48
N ALA A 32 0.44 -13.09 6.77
CA ALA A 32 0.38 -12.31 5.54
C ALA A 32 -0.43 -13.06 4.47
N PRO A 33 -1.40 -12.42 3.80
CA PRO A 33 -2.11 -13.04 2.70
C PRO A 33 -1.14 -13.49 1.61
N HIS A 34 -1.37 -14.67 1.04
CA HIS A 34 -0.61 -15.16 -0.09
C HIS A 34 -1.22 -14.59 -1.37
N ASP A 35 -0.57 -13.57 -1.94
CA ASP A 35 -1.02 -12.86 -3.15
C ASP A 35 -2.38 -12.15 -3.01
N PRO A 36 -2.50 -11.16 -2.09
CA PRO A 36 -3.74 -10.43 -1.91
C PRO A 36 -4.08 -9.61 -3.15
N THR A 37 -5.37 -9.53 -3.46
CA THR A 37 -5.89 -8.54 -4.39
C THR A 37 -5.63 -7.11 -3.87
N PRO A 38 -5.65 -6.09 -4.74
CA PRO A 38 -5.46 -4.70 -4.31
C PRO A 38 -6.42 -4.24 -3.20
N ASN A 39 -7.66 -4.71 -3.22
CA ASN A 39 -8.64 -4.40 -2.17
C ASN A 39 -8.27 -5.07 -0.85
N GLU A 40 -7.87 -6.35 -0.87
CA GLU A 40 -7.45 -7.06 0.34
C GLU A 40 -6.20 -6.45 0.97
N PHE A 41 -5.30 -5.91 0.14
CA PHE A 41 -4.15 -5.16 0.62
C PHE A 41 -4.57 -3.85 1.32
N ILE A 42 -5.48 -3.08 0.73
CA ILE A 42 -6.02 -1.87 1.39
C ILE A 42 -6.70 -2.22 2.71
N ASP A 43 -7.50 -3.30 2.74
CA ASP A 43 -8.15 -3.78 3.95
C ASP A 43 -7.13 -4.19 5.03
N LEU A 44 -5.99 -4.76 4.65
CA LEU A 44 -4.89 -5.02 5.58
C LEU A 44 -4.34 -3.71 6.17
N VAL A 45 -4.05 -2.69 5.36
CA VAL A 45 -3.55 -1.38 5.84
C VAL A 45 -4.57 -0.74 6.79
N VAL A 46 -5.86 -0.80 6.46
CA VAL A 46 -6.98 -0.34 7.31
C VAL A 46 -6.98 -1.03 8.67
N ARG A 47 -6.82 -2.36 8.70
CA ARG A 47 -6.77 -3.14 9.94
C ARG A 47 -5.55 -2.79 10.79
N VAL A 48 -4.38 -2.64 10.17
CA VAL A 48 -3.15 -2.23 10.86
C VAL A 48 -3.32 -0.84 11.49
N ARG A 49 -3.80 0.14 10.73
CA ARG A 49 -4.10 1.48 11.26
C ARG A 49 -5.07 1.42 12.44
N ASN A 50 -6.15 0.64 12.33
CA ASN A 50 -7.13 0.52 13.41
C ASN A 50 -6.51 -0.12 14.68
N ALA A 51 -5.61 -1.08 14.53
CA ALA A 51 -4.94 -1.75 15.63
C ALA A 51 -3.87 -0.88 16.32
N LEU A 52 -3.17 -0.05 15.55
CA LEU A 52 -2.12 0.86 16.04
C LEU A 52 -2.68 2.16 16.66
N ASN A 53 -4.01 2.30 16.75
CA ASN A 53 -4.73 3.51 17.19
C ASN A 53 -4.69 4.62 16.10
N PRO A 54 -5.72 5.50 16.00
CA PRO A 54 -6.00 6.33 14.81
C PRO A 54 -5.09 7.56 14.64
N VAL A 55 -3.85 7.51 15.14
CA VAL A 55 -2.89 8.63 15.05
C VAL A 55 -1.88 8.44 13.91
N SER A 56 -1.91 7.28 13.23
CA SER A 56 -1.02 7.05 12.09
C SER A 56 -1.58 7.74 10.83
N TYR A 57 -1.34 9.05 10.73
CA TYR A 57 -1.66 9.86 9.57
C TYR A 57 -1.08 9.27 8.28
N ASP A 58 0.11 8.69 8.36
CA ASP A 58 0.73 8.03 7.23
C ASP A 58 -0.08 6.82 6.73
N LEU A 59 -0.57 5.95 7.61
CA LEU A 59 -1.40 4.83 7.15
C LEU A 59 -2.74 5.30 6.57
N ASP A 60 -3.32 6.39 7.08
CA ASP A 60 -4.51 7.01 6.48
C ASP A 60 -4.24 7.58 5.07
N ASP A 61 -3.16 8.32 4.89
CA ASP A 61 -2.78 8.88 3.59
C ASP A 61 -2.42 7.78 2.59
N ALA A 62 -1.75 6.71 3.04
CA ALA A 62 -1.51 5.52 2.23
C ALA A 62 -2.83 4.89 1.73
N ILE A 63 -3.82 4.71 2.62
CA ILE A 63 -5.14 4.17 2.27
C ILE A 63 -5.83 5.07 1.23
N ALA A 64 -5.79 6.39 1.43
CA ALA A 64 -6.40 7.34 0.51
C ALA A 64 -5.79 7.22 -0.90
N HIS A 65 -4.47 7.24 -1.01
CA HIS A 65 -3.79 7.13 -2.30
C HIS A 65 -4.01 5.78 -2.99
N LEU A 66 -3.98 4.66 -2.26
CA LEU A 66 -4.26 3.34 -2.82
C LEU A 66 -5.71 3.25 -3.33
N THR A 67 -6.65 3.82 -2.59
CA THR A 67 -8.07 3.87 -2.97
C THR A 67 -8.30 4.73 -4.21
N ASP A 68 -7.63 5.88 -4.31
CA ASP A 68 -7.71 6.76 -5.48
C ASP A 68 -7.17 6.07 -6.74
N VAL A 69 -6.08 5.31 -6.61
CA VAL A 69 -5.53 4.51 -7.70
C VAL A 69 -6.55 3.50 -8.22
N LEU A 70 -7.31 2.83 -7.34
CA LEU A 70 -8.30 1.85 -7.75
C LEU A 70 -9.54 2.47 -8.41
N ASN A 71 -10.00 3.59 -7.88
CA ASN A 71 -11.26 4.20 -8.32
C ASN A 71 -11.10 5.18 -9.49
N SER A 72 -9.89 5.69 -9.73
CA SER A 72 -9.65 6.63 -10.82
C SER A 72 -9.12 5.91 -12.06
N PRO A 73 -9.78 5.98 -13.23
CA PRO A 73 -9.26 5.44 -14.49
C PRO A 73 -8.23 6.36 -15.18
N GLU A 74 -8.20 7.66 -14.85
CA GLU A 74 -7.37 8.67 -15.53
C GLU A 74 -6.45 9.46 -14.57
N GLY A 75 -6.30 9.00 -13.33
CA GLY A 75 -5.46 9.65 -12.32
C GLY A 75 -3.96 9.48 -12.58
N ASP A 76 -3.16 10.31 -11.91
CA ASP A 76 -1.70 10.16 -11.86
C ASP A 76 -1.32 8.98 -10.94
N HIS A 77 -1.62 7.76 -11.41
CA HIS A 77 -1.36 6.52 -10.67
C HIS A 77 0.11 6.37 -10.27
N PRO A 78 1.10 6.69 -11.12
CA PRO A 78 2.50 6.61 -10.71
C PRO A 78 2.80 7.48 -9.48
N SER A 79 2.34 8.73 -9.46
CA SER A 79 2.55 9.60 -8.31
C SER A 79 1.79 9.10 -7.08
N LEU A 80 0.52 8.71 -7.23
CA LEU A 80 -0.28 8.19 -6.12
C LEU A 80 0.35 6.93 -5.50
N LEU A 81 0.87 6.02 -6.32
CA LEU A 81 1.57 4.81 -5.85
C LEU A 81 2.91 5.14 -5.19
N ALA A 82 3.63 6.16 -5.66
CA ALA A 82 4.85 6.65 -5.02
C ALA A 82 4.57 7.28 -3.64
N TRP A 83 3.49 8.05 -3.51
CA TRP A 83 3.02 8.60 -2.24
C TRP A 83 2.57 7.49 -1.29
N ALA A 84 1.73 6.56 -1.77
CA ALA A 84 1.31 5.39 -0.99
C ALA A 84 2.52 4.61 -0.45
N ARG A 85 3.53 4.37 -1.29
CA ARG A 85 4.78 3.71 -0.86
C ARG A 85 5.49 4.45 0.28
N THR A 86 5.58 5.78 0.18
CA THR A 86 6.27 6.61 1.17
C THR A 86 5.56 6.53 2.51
N HIS A 87 4.25 6.76 2.49
CA HIS A 87 3.42 6.71 3.70
C HIS A 87 3.34 5.30 4.31
N LEU A 88 3.29 4.23 3.50
CA LEU A 88 3.36 2.87 4.03
C LEU A 88 4.66 2.62 4.79
N ARG A 89 5.79 3.06 4.22
CA ARG A 89 7.10 2.94 4.87
C ARG A 89 7.13 3.72 6.18
N ASP A 90 6.72 4.98 6.15
CA ASP A 90 6.79 5.86 7.32
C ASP A 90 5.84 5.38 8.43
N GLY A 91 4.64 4.92 8.06
CA GLY A 91 3.68 4.33 8.99
C GLY A 91 4.16 3.03 9.63
N ILE A 92 4.83 2.15 8.86
CA ILE A 92 5.46 0.93 9.40
C ILE A 92 6.64 1.28 10.32
N ASP A 93 7.50 2.22 9.91
CA ASP A 93 8.66 2.63 10.70
C ASP A 93 8.24 3.27 12.03
N ALA A 94 7.15 4.04 12.05
CA ALA A 94 6.60 4.63 13.27
C ALA A 94 5.96 3.60 14.22
N ALA A 95 5.59 2.43 13.72
CA ALA A 95 4.92 1.37 14.47
C ALA A 95 5.89 0.33 15.08
N ARG A 96 7.19 0.42 14.76
CA ARG A 96 8.26 -0.45 15.26
C ARG A 96 8.88 0.10 16.55
#